data_AF-A0A1F4DM95-F1
#
_entry.id   AF-A0A1F4DM95-F1
#
_cell.length_a   1.000
_cell.length_b   1.000
_cell.length_c   1.000
_cell.angle_alpha   90.00
_cell.angle_beta   90.00
_cell.angle_gamma   90.00
#
_symmetry.space_group_name_H-M   'P 1'
#
loop_
_entity.id
_entity.type
_entity.pdbx_description
1 polymer ?
#
loop_
_entity_poly.entity_id
_entity_poly.type
_entity_poly.pdbx_seq_one_letter_code
_entity_poly.pdbx_strand_id
1 'polypeptide(L)'
;MPAARLLDYLCNPAWFGGQEARQIFVRYYVPVLVGPDHLRLANTFEQYEIGGIPVRLVIAQISDQIYISNHPAWTSTADGNTALIGEAIQRKLPDSLYVLLSTPLAPIQDWNTAARNMDKLASVLRYAFGMNFVFHIAREAIVDIPGGNMTTPSRLIPAPQPSDGPSLGREHRELLQELLAALAGKSGELADRVLFSLELFERAAQQLSGAKFFYYWIGIEVLCGSYGMQSILSRLEKAYGTKRAYVQNDLGFTQVWRMRTELFHHGQQHDMPQDVERYVQAMFMDLVRFHLDLPCRRHMEMSIRQGFQIERLKREVGTTNVLSIDARPAAHTVPESPGQDPTDAG
;
A
#
# COMPACT_ATOMS: atom_id res chain seq x y z
N MET A 1 -24.95 2.44 8.78
CA MET A 1 -25.69 1.43 8.02
C MET A 1 -25.55 0.09 8.74
N PRO A 2 -26.66 -0.64 9.01
CA PRO A 2 -26.58 -1.98 9.62
C PRO A 2 -25.76 -2.94 8.76
N ALA A 3 -24.97 -3.83 9.38
CA ALA A 3 -24.09 -4.76 8.67
C ALA A 3 -24.82 -5.64 7.63
N ALA A 4 -26.06 -6.07 7.93
CA ALA A 4 -26.86 -6.86 6.99
C ALA A 4 -27.13 -6.11 5.67
N ARG A 5 -27.52 -4.82 5.74
CA ARG A 5 -27.76 -4.00 4.55
C ARG A 5 -26.48 -3.75 3.74
N LEU A 6 -25.33 -3.66 4.42
CA LEU A 6 -24.04 -3.53 3.75
C LEU A 6 -23.73 -4.78 2.93
N LEU A 7 -23.93 -5.97 3.50
CA LEU A 7 -23.69 -7.24 2.81
C LEU A 7 -24.65 -7.43 1.64
N ASP A 8 -25.95 -7.16 1.82
CA ASP A 8 -26.93 -7.21 0.73
C ASP A 8 -26.51 -6.33 -0.46
N TYR A 9 -25.98 -5.15 -0.15
CA TYR A 9 -25.47 -4.24 -1.18
C TYR A 9 -24.23 -4.82 -1.88
N LEU A 10 -23.21 -5.23 -1.12
CA LEU A 10 -21.95 -5.74 -1.66
C LEU A 10 -22.14 -7.04 -2.45
N CYS A 11 -22.98 -7.95 -1.98
CA CYS A 11 -23.21 -9.28 -2.55
C CYS A 11 -24.22 -9.31 -3.71
N ASN A 12 -24.84 -8.18 -4.07
CA ASN A 12 -25.79 -8.13 -5.18
C ASN A 12 -25.09 -8.51 -6.51
N PRO A 13 -25.46 -9.59 -7.21
CA PRO A 13 -24.75 -9.99 -8.43
C PRO A 13 -24.89 -9.01 -9.61
N ALA A 14 -25.85 -8.08 -9.58
CA ALA A 14 -26.16 -7.18 -10.69
C ALA A 14 -24.99 -6.30 -11.15
N TRP A 15 -23.98 -6.09 -10.31
CA TRP A 15 -22.82 -5.25 -10.65
C TRP A 15 -21.58 -6.02 -11.08
N PHE A 16 -21.61 -7.35 -11.07
CA PHE A 16 -20.43 -8.17 -11.39
C PHE A 16 -20.04 -8.12 -12.87
N GLY A 17 -20.74 -7.33 -13.69
CA GLY A 17 -20.40 -7.16 -15.10
C GLY A 17 -20.50 -8.47 -15.90
N GLY A 18 -21.43 -9.36 -15.51
CA GLY A 18 -21.61 -10.67 -16.15
C GLY A 18 -20.66 -11.76 -15.67
N GLN A 19 -19.80 -11.49 -14.69
CA GLN A 19 -18.96 -12.53 -14.09
C GLN A 19 -19.79 -13.46 -13.18
N GLU A 20 -19.67 -14.76 -13.39
CA GLU A 20 -20.16 -15.76 -12.44
C GLU A 20 -19.24 -15.79 -11.21
N ALA A 21 -19.62 -15.05 -10.18
CA ALA A 21 -18.91 -15.05 -8.91
C ALA A 21 -19.80 -15.65 -7.82
N ARG A 22 -19.23 -16.56 -7.03
CA ARG A 22 -19.85 -17.10 -5.81
C ARG A 22 -19.32 -16.43 -4.55
N GLN A 23 -18.21 -15.71 -4.67
CA GLN A 23 -17.54 -15.03 -3.57
C GLN A 23 -17.19 -13.61 -3.99
N ILE A 24 -17.11 -12.73 -2.99
CA ILE A 24 -16.55 -11.38 -3.17
C ILE A 24 -15.37 -11.21 -2.21
N PHE A 25 -14.33 -10.53 -2.70
CA PHE A 25 -13.28 -10.03 -1.85
C PHE A 25 -13.62 -8.60 -1.44
N VAL A 26 -13.55 -8.31 -0.15
CA VAL A 26 -13.89 -7.01 0.44
C VAL A 26 -12.75 -6.53 1.30
N ARG A 27 -12.35 -5.28 1.12
CA ARG A 27 -11.33 -4.61 1.91
C ARG A 27 -11.89 -3.34 2.52
N TYR A 28 -11.63 -3.16 3.81
CA TYR A 28 -12.07 -2.04 4.61
C TYR A 28 -10.88 -1.15 4.87
N TYR A 29 -10.97 0.11 4.46
CA TYR A 29 -10.03 1.15 4.78
C TYR A 29 -10.61 2.08 5.84
N VAL A 30 -9.77 2.49 6.79
CA VAL A 30 -10.07 3.62 7.67
C VAL A 30 -9.68 4.88 6.90
N PRO A 31 -10.62 5.80 6.58
CA PRO A 31 -10.28 7.14 6.12
C PRO A 31 -9.95 8.04 7.31
N VAL A 32 -9.07 9.03 7.11
CA VAL A 32 -8.72 10.03 8.12
C VAL A 32 -9.33 11.37 7.71
N LEU A 33 -10.64 11.50 7.87
CA LEU A 33 -11.34 12.67 7.35
C LEU A 33 -11.15 13.88 8.25
N VAL A 34 -10.84 15.02 7.64
CA VAL A 34 -10.70 16.32 8.31
C VAL A 34 -11.83 17.23 7.86
N GLY A 35 -12.56 17.84 8.80
CA GLY A 35 -13.61 18.83 8.52
C GLY A 35 -15.02 18.24 8.33
N PRO A 36 -16.05 19.09 8.21
CA PRO A 36 -17.47 18.70 8.29
C PRO A 36 -18.00 17.93 7.07
N ASP A 37 -17.29 17.90 5.94
CA ASP A 37 -17.76 17.28 4.71
C ASP A 37 -17.82 15.74 4.75
N HIS A 38 -17.23 15.10 5.77
CA HIS A 38 -17.24 13.64 5.92
C HIS A 38 -18.65 13.04 6.02
N LEU A 39 -19.60 13.76 6.63
CA LEU A 39 -20.98 13.30 6.77
C LEU A 39 -21.72 13.24 5.42
N ARG A 40 -21.33 14.08 4.45
CA ARG A 40 -21.96 14.13 3.11
C ARG A 40 -21.62 12.92 2.24
N LEU A 41 -20.55 12.21 2.57
CA LEU A 41 -20.10 11.04 1.83
C LEU A 41 -20.62 9.72 2.40
N ALA A 42 -21.24 9.75 3.59
CA ALA A 42 -21.81 8.56 4.17
C ALA A 42 -22.88 7.97 3.24
N ASN A 43 -22.72 6.68 2.95
CA ASN A 43 -23.55 5.90 2.03
C ASN A 43 -23.42 6.36 0.56
N THR A 44 -22.21 6.75 0.15
CA THR A 44 -21.88 6.91 -1.27
C THR A 44 -21.49 5.56 -1.84
N PHE A 45 -22.03 5.24 -3.01
CA PHE A 45 -21.74 3.99 -3.71
C PHE A 45 -21.37 4.31 -5.15
N GLU A 46 -20.17 3.91 -5.54
CA GLU A 46 -19.66 4.11 -6.89
C GLU A 46 -19.11 2.79 -7.42
N GLN A 47 -19.15 2.62 -8.73
CA GLN A 47 -18.62 1.45 -9.41
C GLN A 47 -17.59 1.91 -10.44
N TYR A 48 -16.45 1.26 -10.42
CA TYR A 48 -15.36 1.51 -11.35
C TYR A 48 -14.92 0.20 -11.99
N GLU A 49 -14.12 0.34 -13.03
CA GLU A 49 -13.43 -0.77 -13.66
C GLU A 49 -11.94 -0.44 -13.70
N ILE A 50 -11.09 -1.39 -13.31
CA ILE A 50 -9.63 -1.22 -13.38
C ILE A 50 -8.99 -2.47 -13.97
N GLY A 51 -8.34 -2.31 -15.12
CA GLY A 51 -7.76 -3.44 -15.87
C GLY A 51 -8.80 -4.50 -16.26
N GLY A 52 -10.01 -4.09 -16.65
CA GLY A 52 -11.09 -5.02 -17.03
C GLY A 52 -11.86 -5.64 -15.86
N ILE A 53 -11.55 -5.24 -14.62
CA ILE A 53 -12.11 -5.88 -13.42
C ILE A 53 -13.03 -4.90 -12.71
N PRO A 54 -14.31 -5.24 -12.49
CA PRO A 54 -15.24 -4.36 -11.80
C PRO A 54 -14.87 -4.30 -10.32
N VAL A 55 -14.66 -3.08 -9.83
CA VAL A 55 -14.42 -2.82 -8.42
C VAL A 55 -15.43 -1.80 -7.94
N ARG A 56 -16.07 -2.11 -6.81
CA ARG A 56 -17.08 -1.26 -6.20
C ARG A 56 -16.48 -0.54 -5.01
N LEU A 57 -16.73 0.76 -4.96
CA LEU A 57 -16.37 1.66 -3.87
C LEU A 57 -17.63 1.95 -3.05
N VAL A 58 -17.56 1.73 -1.75
CA VAL A 58 -18.61 2.10 -0.81
C VAL A 58 -18.01 2.93 0.30
N ILE A 59 -18.56 4.13 0.53
CA ILE A 59 -18.23 4.93 1.70
C ILE A 59 -19.41 4.82 2.64
N ALA A 60 -19.24 4.20 3.80
CA ALA A 60 -20.35 3.95 4.71
C ALA A 60 -19.95 4.17 6.16
N GLN A 61 -20.88 4.72 6.94
CA GLN A 61 -20.76 4.68 8.39
C GLN A 61 -21.14 3.27 8.85
N ILE A 62 -20.18 2.56 9.41
CA ILE A 62 -20.37 1.22 9.94
C ILE A 62 -20.50 1.34 11.44
N SER A 63 -21.55 0.72 11.98
CA SER A 63 -21.70 0.51 13.42
C SER A 63 -21.92 -0.97 13.70
N ASP A 64 -21.50 -1.40 14.89
CA ASP A 64 -21.82 -2.73 15.43
C ASP A 64 -21.31 -3.92 14.60
N GLN A 65 -20.28 -3.71 13.77
CA GLN A 65 -19.70 -4.80 12.99
C GLN A 65 -18.70 -5.61 13.83
N ILE A 66 -19.05 -6.87 14.08
CA ILE A 66 -18.17 -7.83 14.75
C ILE A 66 -17.35 -8.59 13.71
N TYR A 67 -16.10 -8.89 14.04
CA TYR A 67 -15.24 -9.76 13.25
C TYR A 67 -14.48 -10.74 14.14
N ILE A 68 -14.09 -11.87 13.57
CA ILE A 68 -13.29 -12.88 14.24
C ILE A 68 -11.84 -12.68 13.79
N SER A 69 -10.96 -12.37 14.73
CA SER A 69 -9.52 -12.34 14.50
C SER A 69 -8.89 -13.59 15.11
N ASN A 70 -8.09 -14.31 14.33
CA ASN A 70 -7.28 -15.40 14.86
C ASN A 70 -5.99 -14.82 15.43
N HIS A 71 -5.77 -15.00 16.73
CA HIS A 71 -4.50 -14.65 17.38
C HIS A 71 -3.70 -15.92 17.62
N PRO A 72 -2.41 -15.94 17.25
CA PRO A 72 -1.54 -17.04 17.65
C PRO A 72 -1.38 -16.99 19.17
N ALA A 73 -1.81 -18.04 19.84
CA ALA A 73 -1.61 -18.25 21.27
C ALA A 73 -0.74 -19.50 21.46
N TRP A 74 0.26 -19.39 22.33
CA TRP A 74 1.03 -20.54 22.76
C TRP A 74 0.26 -21.27 23.85
N THR A 75 0.05 -22.57 23.67
CA THR A 75 -0.55 -23.44 24.68
C THR A 75 0.36 -24.64 24.95
N SER A 76 0.31 -25.18 26.16
CA SER A 76 0.92 -26.47 26.45
C SER A 76 -0.06 -27.59 26.08
N THR A 77 0.44 -28.64 25.41
CA THR A 77 -0.31 -29.87 25.16
C THR A 77 -0.27 -30.78 26.39
N ALA A 78 -1.13 -31.79 26.43
CA ALA A 78 -1.17 -32.76 27.54
C ALA A 78 0.17 -33.48 27.77
N ASP A 79 0.98 -33.61 26.72
CA ASP A 79 2.30 -34.26 26.76
C ASP A 79 3.45 -33.30 27.16
N GLY A 80 3.13 -32.05 27.53
CA GLY A 80 4.11 -31.04 27.93
C GLY A 80 4.78 -30.28 26.78
N ASN A 81 4.40 -30.53 25.51
CA ASN A 81 4.92 -29.80 24.37
C ASN A 81 4.21 -28.43 24.22
N THR A 82 4.91 -27.45 23.66
CA THR A 82 4.30 -26.16 23.31
C THR A 82 3.72 -26.23 21.89
N ALA A 83 2.43 -25.92 21.74
CA ALA A 83 1.76 -25.79 20.46
C ALA A 83 1.34 -24.33 20.22
N LEU A 84 1.41 -23.89 18.97
CA LEU A 84 0.83 -22.64 18.52
C LEU A 84 -0.60 -22.91 18.05
N ILE A 85 -1.60 -22.42 18.78
CA ILE A 85 -3.01 -22.52 18.39
C ILE A 85 -3.52 -21.17 17.91
N GLY A 86 -4.49 -21.19 16.99
CA GLY A 86 -5.23 -19.99 16.62
C GLY A 86 -6.42 -19.80 17.55
N GLU A 87 -6.38 -18.78 18.39
CA GLU A 87 -7.53 -18.40 19.20
C GLU A 87 -8.42 -17.43 18.42
N ALA A 88 -9.68 -17.81 18.22
CA ALA A 88 -10.68 -16.97 17.56
C ALA A 88 -11.22 -15.93 18.54
N ILE A 89 -10.75 -14.69 18.44
CA ILE A 89 -11.20 -13.56 19.26
C ILE A 89 -12.22 -12.74 18.48
N GLN A 90 -13.42 -12.57 19.06
CA GLN A 90 -14.40 -11.62 18.54
C GLN A 90 -13.99 -10.19 18.88
N ARG A 91 -13.95 -9.32 17.87
CA ARG A 91 -13.64 -7.90 18.02
C ARG A 91 -14.72 -7.07 17.34
N LYS A 92 -15.09 -5.95 17.94
CA LYS A 92 -15.98 -4.95 17.31
C LYS A 92 -15.11 -3.93 16.55
N LEU A 93 -15.45 -3.67 15.29
CA LEU A 93 -14.90 -2.51 14.57
C LEU A 93 -15.45 -1.24 15.23
N PRO A 94 -14.61 -0.21 15.47
CA PRO A 94 -15.08 1.06 15.98
C PRO A 94 -16.19 1.65 15.12
N ASP A 95 -17.19 2.26 15.75
CA ASP A 95 -18.26 2.92 15.01
C ASP A 95 -17.68 4.15 14.30
N SER A 96 -17.53 4.08 12.98
CA SER A 96 -16.79 5.07 12.19
C SER A 96 -17.22 5.06 10.71
N LEU A 97 -16.71 6.03 9.94
CA LEU A 97 -16.77 5.98 8.49
C LEU A 97 -15.68 5.06 7.97
N TYR A 98 -16.03 4.21 7.00
CA TYR A 98 -15.10 3.33 6.31
C TYR A 98 -15.20 3.54 4.81
N VAL A 99 -14.07 3.35 4.13
CA VAL A 99 -14.01 3.22 2.67
C VAL A 99 -13.84 1.74 2.35
N LEU A 100 -14.80 1.15 1.67
CA LEU A 100 -14.79 -0.25 1.32
C LEU A 100 -14.55 -0.38 -0.17
N LEU A 101 -13.61 -1.24 -0.52
CA LEU A 101 -13.46 -1.74 -1.86
C LEU A 101 -13.99 -3.17 -1.89
N SER A 102 -14.72 -3.54 -2.95
CA SER A 102 -15.12 -4.92 -3.20
C SER A 102 -14.93 -5.30 -4.66
N THR A 103 -14.47 -6.53 -4.92
CA THR A 103 -14.37 -7.12 -6.26
C THR A 103 -14.96 -8.54 -6.23
N PRO A 104 -15.67 -8.97 -7.28
CA PRO A 104 -16.03 -10.38 -7.42
C PRO A 104 -14.78 -11.26 -7.48
N LEU A 105 -14.88 -12.47 -6.95
CA LEU A 105 -13.89 -13.52 -7.12
C LEU A 105 -14.41 -14.53 -8.14
N ALA A 106 -13.71 -14.63 -9.27
CA ALA A 106 -13.97 -15.72 -10.20
C ALA A 106 -13.62 -17.07 -9.55
N PRO A 107 -14.27 -18.19 -9.93
CA PRO A 107 -14.10 -19.49 -9.25
C PRO A 107 -12.65 -20.01 -9.17
N ILE A 108 -11.79 -19.58 -10.08
CA ILE A 108 -10.38 -20.02 -10.19
C ILE A 108 -9.41 -18.94 -9.66
N GLN A 109 -9.91 -17.73 -9.36
CA GLN A 109 -9.06 -16.62 -8.97
C GLN A 109 -8.62 -16.76 -7.52
N ASP A 110 -7.31 -16.68 -7.28
CA ASP A 110 -6.78 -16.67 -5.93
C ASP A 110 -7.03 -15.31 -5.25
N TRP A 111 -7.02 -15.33 -3.91
CA TRP A 111 -7.10 -14.12 -3.09
C TRP A 111 -6.11 -13.07 -3.56
N ASN A 112 -4.85 -13.47 -3.81
CA ASN A 112 -3.77 -12.53 -4.07
C ASN A 112 -4.06 -11.68 -5.30
N THR A 113 -4.62 -12.29 -6.35
CA THR A 113 -4.99 -11.56 -7.57
C THR A 113 -6.06 -10.51 -7.26
N ALA A 114 -7.08 -10.84 -6.47
CA ALA A 114 -8.12 -9.88 -6.09
C ALA A 114 -7.56 -8.75 -5.21
N ALA A 115 -6.72 -9.07 -4.24
CA ALA A 115 -6.02 -8.09 -3.41
C ALA A 115 -5.16 -7.13 -4.25
N ARG A 116 -4.40 -7.66 -5.22
CA ARG A 116 -3.60 -6.84 -6.16
C ARG A 116 -4.46 -5.93 -7.02
N ASN A 117 -5.65 -6.36 -7.43
CA ASN A 117 -6.56 -5.50 -8.19
C ASN A 117 -7.14 -4.38 -7.33
N MET A 118 -7.45 -4.66 -6.07
CA MET A 118 -7.82 -3.62 -5.12
C MET A 118 -6.67 -2.66 -4.84
N ASP A 119 -5.44 -3.14 -4.78
CA ASP A 119 -4.26 -2.29 -4.58
C ASP A 119 -4.15 -1.24 -5.70
N LYS A 120 -4.42 -1.64 -6.96
CA LYS A 120 -4.44 -0.72 -8.10
C LYS A 120 -5.49 0.38 -7.92
N LEU A 121 -6.74 0.04 -7.56
CA LEU A 121 -7.77 1.06 -7.38
C LEU A 121 -7.48 1.94 -6.16
N ALA A 122 -7.04 1.36 -5.05
CA ALA A 122 -6.65 2.10 -3.85
C ALA A 122 -5.56 3.14 -4.18
N SER A 123 -4.56 2.76 -4.98
CA SER A 123 -3.53 3.68 -5.48
C SER A 123 -4.12 4.85 -6.29
N VAL A 124 -5.06 4.58 -7.20
CA VAL A 124 -5.76 5.63 -7.96
C VAL A 124 -6.60 6.53 -7.04
N LEU A 125 -7.25 5.97 -6.02
CA LEU A 125 -8.00 6.73 -5.02
C LEU A 125 -7.08 7.60 -4.15
N ARG A 126 -5.90 7.10 -3.77
CA ARG A 126 -4.88 7.90 -3.06
C ARG A 126 -4.34 9.02 -3.92
N TYR A 127 -4.10 8.76 -5.21
CA TYR A 127 -3.74 9.81 -6.16
C TYR A 127 -4.83 10.89 -6.14
N ALA A 128 -6.08 10.49 -6.40
CA ALA A 128 -7.15 11.43 -6.65
C ALA A 128 -7.60 12.19 -5.40
N PHE A 129 -7.65 11.54 -4.23
CA PHE A 129 -8.23 12.09 -3.01
C PHE A 129 -7.21 12.33 -1.89
N GLY A 130 -5.95 11.90 -2.06
CA GLY A 130 -4.91 11.95 -1.03
C GLY A 130 -4.78 10.65 -0.24
N MET A 131 -3.61 10.46 0.38
CA MET A 131 -3.25 9.22 1.10
C MET A 131 -4.22 8.88 2.23
N ASN A 132 -4.78 9.89 2.89
CA ASN A 132 -5.67 9.69 4.02
C ASN A 132 -7.08 9.19 3.66
N PHE A 133 -7.45 9.18 2.37
CA PHE A 133 -8.76 8.69 1.94
C PHE A 133 -8.90 7.18 2.09
N VAL A 134 -7.86 6.43 1.71
CA VAL A 134 -7.76 4.98 1.94
C VAL A 134 -6.57 4.70 2.86
N PHE A 135 -6.49 5.43 3.99
CA PHE A 135 -5.29 5.51 4.82
C PHE A 135 -4.70 4.13 5.16
N HIS A 136 -5.48 3.29 5.86
CA HIS A 136 -5.01 1.98 6.31
C HIS A 136 -6.08 0.89 6.18
N ILE A 137 -5.64 -0.33 5.90
CA ILE A 137 -6.51 -1.50 5.84
C ILE A 137 -6.91 -1.93 7.26
N ALA A 138 -8.15 -1.66 7.65
CA ALA A 138 -8.73 -2.15 8.90
C ALA A 138 -8.98 -3.66 8.86
N ARG A 139 -9.40 -4.17 7.69
CA ARG A 139 -9.88 -5.54 7.52
C ARG A 139 -9.86 -5.95 6.06
N GLU A 140 -9.54 -7.21 5.80
CA GLU A 140 -9.83 -7.89 4.54
C GLU A 140 -10.75 -9.08 4.81
N ALA A 141 -11.64 -9.38 3.88
CA ALA A 141 -12.63 -10.42 4.04
C ALA A 141 -12.95 -11.09 2.69
N ILE A 142 -13.08 -12.42 2.70
CA ILE A 142 -13.81 -13.13 1.64
C ILE A 142 -15.21 -13.38 2.15
N VAL A 143 -16.22 -12.98 1.38
CA VAL A 143 -17.62 -13.22 1.69
C VAL A 143 -18.19 -14.22 0.69
N ASP A 144 -18.74 -15.31 1.21
CA ASP A 144 -19.49 -16.29 0.43
C ASP A 144 -20.91 -15.79 0.18
N ILE A 145 -21.31 -15.65 -1.09
CA ILE A 145 -22.57 -15.00 -1.48
C ILE A 145 -23.80 -15.81 -1.03
N PRO A 146 -23.87 -17.14 -1.20
CA PRO A 146 -25.05 -17.92 -0.80
C PRO A 146 -25.19 -18.06 0.71
N GLY A 147 -24.09 -18.08 1.46
CA GLY A 147 -24.06 -18.35 2.90
C GLY A 147 -23.88 -17.12 3.79
N GLY A 148 -23.45 -15.98 3.24
CA GLY A 148 -23.07 -14.79 4.02
C GLY A 148 -21.86 -14.98 4.95
N ASN A 149 -21.17 -16.11 4.85
CA ASN A 149 -20.03 -16.46 5.69
C ASN A 149 -18.82 -15.60 5.31
N MET A 150 -18.05 -15.17 6.31
CA MET A 150 -16.94 -14.23 6.13
C MET A 150 -15.66 -14.72 6.79
N THR A 151 -14.56 -14.78 6.03
CA THR A 151 -13.23 -15.21 6.51
C THR A 151 -12.26 -14.05 6.52
N THR A 152 -11.52 -13.85 7.63
CA THR A 152 -10.69 -12.65 7.89
C THR A 152 -9.24 -12.97 8.28
N PRO A 153 -8.23 -12.50 7.52
CA PRO A 153 -6.87 -12.31 7.98
C PRO A 153 -6.75 -10.92 8.61
N SER A 154 -6.26 -10.85 9.84
CA SER A 154 -6.09 -9.60 10.59
C SER A 154 -4.66 -9.09 10.48
N ARG A 155 -4.48 -7.78 10.30
CA ARG A 155 -3.18 -7.07 10.41
C ARG A 155 -3.29 -5.91 11.42
N LEU A 156 -2.15 -5.45 11.93
CA LEU A 156 -2.08 -4.30 12.84
C LEU A 156 -2.42 -2.98 12.12
N ILE A 157 -2.98 -2.00 12.84
CA ILE A 157 -3.37 -0.68 12.34
C ILE A 157 -2.35 0.39 12.81
N PRO A 158 -1.63 1.08 11.90
CA PRO A 158 -0.74 2.19 12.22
C PRO A 158 -1.49 3.51 12.43
N ALA A 159 -0.79 4.47 13.00
CA ALA A 159 -1.31 5.82 13.23
C ALA A 159 -1.43 6.65 11.93
N PRO A 160 -2.48 7.47 11.77
CA PRO A 160 -2.76 8.30 10.59
C PRO A 160 -1.64 9.30 10.22
N GLN A 161 -1.51 9.61 8.91
CA GLN A 161 -0.59 10.65 8.45
C GLN A 161 -1.21 12.06 8.61
N PRO A 162 -0.51 13.07 9.19
CA PRO A 162 -1.11 14.34 9.59
C PRO A 162 -1.51 15.31 8.46
N SER A 163 -1.22 15.05 7.17
CA SER A 163 -1.23 16.16 6.18
C SER A 163 -1.63 15.84 4.73
N ASP A 164 -2.22 14.69 4.43
CA ASP A 164 -2.44 14.31 3.02
C ASP A 164 -3.88 13.91 2.68
N GLY A 165 -4.77 14.92 2.73
CA GLY A 165 -6.20 14.75 2.48
C GLY A 165 -6.94 14.10 3.65
N PRO A 166 -8.13 13.53 3.43
CA PRO A 166 -8.80 13.36 2.16
C PRO A 166 -9.39 14.67 1.64
N SER A 167 -9.18 14.95 0.36
CA SER A 167 -9.74 16.09 -0.33
C SER A 167 -10.83 15.61 -1.28
N LEU A 168 -12.09 15.95 -0.97
CA LEU A 168 -13.27 15.32 -1.61
C LEU A 168 -14.07 16.28 -2.49
N GLY A 169 -13.46 17.43 -2.79
CA GLY A 169 -14.03 18.44 -3.66
C GLY A 169 -14.20 17.95 -5.10
N ARG A 170 -15.00 18.70 -5.86
CA ARG A 170 -15.28 18.42 -7.28
C ARG A 170 -14.02 18.17 -8.11
N GLU A 171 -12.98 18.99 -7.91
CA GLU A 171 -11.69 18.85 -8.60
C GLU A 171 -11.05 17.46 -8.42
N HIS A 172 -11.16 16.87 -7.24
CA HIS A 172 -10.56 15.57 -6.93
C HIS A 172 -11.37 14.42 -7.55
N ARG A 173 -12.69 14.58 -7.65
CA ARG A 173 -13.55 13.65 -8.41
C ARG A 173 -13.27 13.73 -9.91
N GLU A 174 -13.10 14.93 -10.44
CA GLU A 174 -12.71 15.14 -11.85
C GLU A 174 -11.33 14.52 -12.13
N LEU A 175 -10.37 14.66 -11.20
CA LEU A 175 -9.07 13.99 -11.27
C LEU A 175 -9.21 12.46 -11.26
N LEU A 176 -10.06 11.89 -10.41
CA LEU A 176 -10.33 10.44 -10.42
C LEU A 176 -10.86 9.98 -11.78
N GLN A 177 -11.88 10.67 -12.29
CA GLN A 177 -12.49 10.33 -13.58
C GLN A 177 -11.50 10.46 -14.73
N GLU A 178 -10.68 11.51 -14.74
CA GLU A 178 -9.61 11.73 -15.72
C GLU A 178 -8.61 10.56 -15.72
N LEU A 179 -8.15 10.13 -14.54
CA LEU A 179 -7.20 9.02 -14.40
C LEU A 179 -7.81 7.68 -14.84
N LEU A 180 -9.04 7.38 -14.41
CA LEU A 180 -9.72 6.13 -14.78
C LEU A 180 -9.99 6.06 -16.29
N ALA A 181 -10.44 7.16 -16.90
CA ALA A 181 -10.66 7.23 -18.34
C ALA A 181 -9.35 7.03 -19.12
N ALA A 182 -8.27 7.68 -18.67
CA ALA A 182 -6.96 7.53 -19.32
C ALA A 182 -6.42 6.10 -19.19
N LEU A 183 -6.58 5.47 -18.02
CA LEU A 183 -6.19 4.07 -17.79
C LEU A 183 -6.98 3.12 -18.69
N ALA A 184 -8.30 3.29 -18.80
CA ALA A 184 -9.15 2.47 -19.68
C ALA A 184 -8.79 2.62 -21.17
N GLY A 185 -8.25 3.79 -21.55
CA GLY A 185 -7.77 4.04 -22.92
C GLY A 185 -6.38 3.46 -23.24
N LYS A 186 -5.64 2.92 -22.26
CA LYS A 186 -4.35 2.26 -22.52
C LYS A 186 -4.53 0.76 -22.69
N SER A 187 -3.68 0.15 -23.51
CA SER A 187 -3.62 -1.29 -23.73
C SER A 187 -2.18 -1.79 -23.87
N GLY A 188 -2.00 -3.12 -23.81
CA GLY A 188 -0.71 -3.79 -23.96
C GLY A 188 0.29 -3.49 -22.84
N GLU A 189 1.57 -3.59 -23.16
CA GLU A 189 2.68 -3.51 -22.19
C GLU A 189 2.68 -2.21 -21.38
N LEU A 190 2.30 -1.08 -21.97
CA LEU A 190 2.25 0.18 -21.24
C LEU A 190 1.16 0.16 -20.16
N ALA A 191 -0.04 -0.35 -20.47
CA ALA A 191 -1.12 -0.47 -19.49
C ALA A 191 -0.70 -1.39 -18.33
N ASP A 192 -0.09 -2.54 -18.65
CA ASP A 192 0.38 -3.49 -17.65
C ASP A 192 1.43 -2.87 -16.72
N ARG A 193 2.39 -2.10 -17.27
CA ARG A 193 3.39 -1.39 -16.47
C ARG A 193 2.78 -0.32 -15.58
N VAL A 194 1.84 0.48 -16.10
CA VAL A 194 1.17 1.50 -15.28
C VAL A 194 0.40 0.84 -14.13
N LEU A 195 -0.41 -0.19 -14.42
CA LEU A 195 -1.18 -0.90 -13.41
C LEU A 195 -0.28 -1.59 -12.37
N PHE A 196 0.82 -2.22 -12.80
CA PHE A 196 1.76 -2.83 -11.86
C PHE A 196 2.50 -1.78 -11.01
N SER A 197 2.84 -0.62 -11.58
CA SER A 197 3.44 0.47 -10.83
C SER A 197 2.49 1.05 -9.78
N LEU A 198 1.19 1.15 -10.07
CA LEU A 198 0.17 1.58 -9.13
C LEU A 198 0.01 0.58 -7.98
N GLU A 199 0.07 -0.72 -8.28
CA GLU A 199 0.09 -1.78 -7.27
C GLU A 199 1.30 -1.65 -6.32
N LEU A 200 2.49 -1.44 -6.87
CA LEU A 200 3.71 -1.23 -6.08
C LEU A 200 3.63 0.03 -5.21
N PHE A 201 3.03 1.10 -5.74
CA PHE A 201 2.77 2.32 -5.00
C PHE A 201 1.87 2.08 -3.78
N GLU A 202 0.77 1.33 -3.93
CA GLU A 202 -0.09 0.99 -2.79
C GLU A 202 0.66 0.12 -1.78
N ARG A 203 1.44 -0.85 -2.23
CA ARG A 203 2.26 -1.67 -1.33
C ARG A 203 3.24 -0.83 -0.51
N ALA A 204 3.83 0.19 -1.12
CA ALA A 204 4.68 1.16 -0.43
C ALA A 204 3.89 1.91 0.64
N ALA A 205 2.71 2.44 0.29
CA ALA A 205 1.82 3.17 1.20
C ALA A 205 1.45 2.37 2.47
N GLN A 206 1.33 1.04 2.33
CA GLN A 206 0.98 0.13 3.43
C GLN A 206 2.18 -0.35 4.26
N GLN A 207 3.43 -0.05 3.87
CA GLN A 207 4.60 -0.42 4.69
C GLN A 207 4.72 0.49 5.91
N LEU A 208 5.25 -0.06 7.02
CA LEU A 208 5.49 0.70 8.26
C LEU A 208 6.93 1.21 8.40
N SER A 209 7.87 0.73 7.58
CA SER A 209 9.32 0.92 7.77
C SER A 209 10.06 1.27 6.47
N GLY A 210 11.40 1.36 6.54
CA GLY A 210 12.33 1.74 5.46
C GLY A 210 12.20 0.97 4.12
N ALA A 211 11.38 -0.09 4.04
CA ALA A 211 11.02 -0.73 2.78
C ALA A 211 10.12 0.13 1.87
N LYS A 212 9.52 1.21 2.38
CA LYS A 212 8.69 2.14 1.58
C LYS A 212 9.39 2.63 0.32
N PHE A 213 10.61 3.13 0.48
CA PHE A 213 11.37 3.70 -0.62
C PHE A 213 11.65 2.69 -1.72
N PHE A 214 11.97 1.45 -1.33
CA PHE A 214 12.15 0.35 -2.27
C PHE A 214 10.93 0.18 -3.17
N TYR A 215 9.73 0.07 -2.60
CA TYR A 215 8.51 -0.14 -3.39
C TYR A 215 8.16 1.06 -4.27
N TYR A 216 8.25 2.30 -3.76
CA TYR A 216 8.04 3.48 -4.60
C TYR A 216 9.02 3.53 -5.77
N TRP A 217 10.31 3.28 -5.50
CA TRP A 217 11.35 3.34 -6.52
C TRP A 217 11.19 2.25 -7.59
N ILE A 218 10.94 0.99 -7.19
CA ILE A 218 10.66 -0.09 -8.15
C ILE A 218 9.41 0.25 -8.97
N GLY A 219 8.38 0.86 -8.36
CA GLY A 219 7.21 1.37 -9.08
C GLY A 219 7.58 2.38 -10.17
N ILE A 220 8.49 3.32 -9.87
CA ILE A 220 9.00 4.31 -10.83
C ILE A 220 9.81 3.64 -11.96
N GLU A 221 10.68 2.68 -11.64
CA GLU A 221 11.48 1.95 -12.65
C GLU A 221 10.59 1.12 -13.58
N VAL A 222 9.58 0.42 -13.03
CA VAL A 222 8.56 -0.33 -13.79
C VAL A 222 7.79 0.61 -14.70
N LEU A 223 7.27 1.72 -14.17
CA LEU A 223 6.49 2.69 -14.93
C LEU A 223 7.31 3.25 -16.10
N CYS A 224 8.57 3.58 -15.85
CA CYS A 224 9.47 4.08 -16.87
C CYS A 224 9.98 2.97 -17.81
N GLY A 225 9.87 1.69 -17.47
CA GLY A 225 10.47 0.59 -18.22
C GLY A 225 12.01 0.67 -18.27
N SER A 226 12.64 1.23 -17.23
CA SER A 226 14.10 1.43 -17.21
C SER A 226 14.64 1.62 -15.80
N TYR A 227 15.82 1.06 -15.56
CA TYR A 227 16.57 1.16 -14.30
C TYR A 227 17.57 2.34 -14.27
N GLY A 228 17.68 3.09 -15.36
CA GLY A 228 18.73 4.10 -15.54
C GLY A 228 18.28 5.51 -15.20
N MET A 229 19.12 6.25 -14.45
CA MET A 229 18.91 7.65 -14.07
C MET A 229 18.48 8.53 -15.26
N GLN A 230 19.23 8.44 -16.37
CA GLN A 230 19.01 9.29 -17.55
C GLN A 230 17.65 9.03 -18.20
N SER A 231 17.13 7.81 -18.10
CA SER A 231 15.87 7.39 -18.69
C SER A 231 14.69 7.99 -17.93
N ILE A 232 14.73 7.91 -16.60
CA ILE A 232 13.70 8.50 -15.73
C ILE A 232 13.77 10.04 -15.80
N LEU A 233 14.97 10.61 -15.75
CA LEU A 233 15.19 12.05 -15.86
C LEU A 233 14.67 12.62 -17.19
N SER A 234 14.89 11.93 -18.30
CA SER A 234 14.36 12.31 -19.62
C SER A 234 12.82 12.29 -19.68
N ARG A 235 12.17 11.37 -18.95
CA ARG A 235 10.70 11.34 -18.86
C ARG A 235 10.16 12.50 -18.04
N LEU A 236 10.75 12.79 -16.89
CA LEU A 236 10.40 13.96 -16.09
C LEU A 236 10.63 15.27 -16.86
N GLU A 237 11.77 15.39 -17.57
CA GLU A 237 12.08 16.53 -18.44
C GLU A 237 10.96 16.80 -19.45
N LYS A 238 10.53 15.73 -20.16
CA LYS A 238 9.42 15.78 -21.12
C LYS A 238 8.08 16.09 -20.45
N ALA A 239 7.77 15.45 -19.33
CA ALA A 239 6.54 15.66 -18.59
C ALA A 239 6.39 17.12 -18.16
N TYR A 240 7.47 17.74 -17.69
CA TYR A 240 7.47 19.12 -17.23
C TYR A 240 7.57 20.15 -18.36
N GLY A 241 8.06 19.75 -19.54
CA GLY A 241 8.35 20.67 -20.64
C GLY A 241 9.46 21.65 -20.29
N THR A 242 10.48 21.19 -19.54
CA THR A 242 11.59 22.02 -19.05
C THR A 242 12.94 21.46 -19.48
N LYS A 243 14.03 22.14 -19.15
CA LYS A 243 15.39 21.64 -19.39
C LYS A 243 15.75 20.59 -18.34
N ARG A 244 16.50 19.55 -18.75
CA ARG A 244 17.06 18.54 -17.84
C ARG A 244 17.65 19.08 -16.54
N ALA A 245 18.46 20.14 -16.62
CA ALA A 245 19.13 20.74 -15.46
C ALA A 245 18.14 21.20 -14.38
N TYR A 246 16.95 21.66 -14.79
CA TYR A 246 15.90 22.11 -13.87
C TYR A 246 15.36 20.94 -13.05
N VAL A 247 14.97 19.84 -13.70
CA VAL A 247 14.49 18.64 -13.00
C VAL A 247 15.60 18.05 -12.12
N GLN A 248 16.83 18.04 -12.62
CA GLN A 248 17.96 17.43 -11.93
C GLN A 248 18.37 18.17 -10.65
N ASN A 249 18.40 19.50 -10.70
CA ASN A 249 18.92 20.36 -9.63
C ASN A 249 17.79 21.04 -8.84
N ASP A 250 16.90 21.74 -9.53
CA ASP A 250 15.85 22.55 -8.90
C ASP A 250 14.67 21.71 -8.39
N LEU A 251 14.39 20.55 -9.00
CA LEU A 251 13.43 19.57 -8.49
C LEU A 251 14.10 18.40 -7.76
N GLY A 252 15.36 18.53 -7.36
CA GLY A 252 15.99 17.59 -6.43
C GLY A 252 16.07 16.12 -6.88
N PHE A 253 15.93 15.82 -8.18
CA PHE A 253 15.93 14.43 -8.67
C PHE A 253 17.26 13.71 -8.37
N THR A 254 18.38 14.44 -8.39
CA THR A 254 19.70 13.88 -8.06
C THR A 254 19.74 13.30 -6.64
N GLN A 255 19.06 13.93 -5.68
CA GLN A 255 19.03 13.49 -4.30
C GLN A 255 18.16 12.24 -4.14
N VAL A 256 17.01 12.17 -4.82
CA VAL A 256 16.20 10.94 -4.86
C VAL A 256 16.98 9.78 -5.48
N TRP A 257 17.71 10.05 -6.57
CA TRP A 257 18.59 9.05 -7.19
C TRP A 257 19.73 8.60 -6.26
N ARG A 258 20.27 9.50 -5.44
CA ARG A 258 21.28 9.14 -4.43
C ARG A 258 20.72 8.19 -3.37
N MET A 259 19.52 8.44 -2.85
CA MET A 259 18.83 7.52 -1.91
C MET A 259 18.66 6.12 -2.54
N ARG A 260 18.39 6.05 -3.85
CA ARG A 260 18.36 4.80 -4.61
C ARG A 260 19.71 4.13 -4.62
N THR A 261 20.77 4.85 -4.97
CA THR A 261 22.12 4.29 -4.97
C THR A 261 22.50 3.72 -3.60
N GLU A 262 22.21 4.45 -2.53
CA GLU A 262 22.46 4.02 -1.15
C GLU A 262 21.68 2.74 -0.79
N LEU A 263 20.39 2.67 -1.14
CA LEU A 263 19.60 1.45 -0.93
C LEU A 263 20.11 0.24 -1.71
N PHE A 264 20.32 0.36 -3.03
CA PHE A 264 20.58 -0.79 -3.89
C PHE A 264 22.05 -1.21 -3.94
N HIS A 265 22.99 -0.29 -3.71
CA HIS A 265 24.43 -0.60 -3.73
C HIS A 265 25.05 -0.71 -2.35
N HIS A 266 24.45 -0.10 -1.32
CA HIS A 266 24.98 -0.13 0.05
C HIS A 266 24.05 -0.82 1.04
N GLY A 267 22.87 -1.27 0.61
CA GLY A 267 21.87 -1.91 1.47
C GLY A 267 21.29 -0.97 2.52
N GLN A 268 21.48 0.34 2.37
CA GLN A 268 21.07 1.32 3.37
C GLN A 268 19.58 1.61 3.23
N GLN A 269 18.80 1.21 4.24
CA GLN A 269 17.40 1.58 4.31
C GLN A 269 17.27 2.98 4.89
N HIS A 270 16.52 3.82 4.19
CA HIS A 270 16.18 5.15 4.66
C HIS A 270 14.79 5.11 5.29
N ASP A 271 14.72 5.48 6.56
CA ASP A 271 13.44 5.96 7.08
C ASP A 271 13.01 7.15 6.24
N MET A 272 11.72 7.18 5.88
CA MET A 272 11.19 8.18 5.00
C MET A 272 10.26 9.09 5.80
N PRO A 273 10.72 10.28 6.22
CA PRO A 273 9.84 11.28 6.80
C PRO A 273 8.66 11.53 5.87
N GLN A 274 7.49 11.79 6.43
CA GLN A 274 6.24 11.88 5.67
C GLN A 274 6.28 12.92 4.53
N ASP A 275 6.99 14.02 4.71
CA ASP A 275 7.14 15.04 3.66
C ASP A 275 8.08 14.60 2.54
N VAL A 276 9.13 13.82 2.86
CA VAL A 276 9.97 13.16 1.85
C VAL A 276 9.17 12.09 1.10
N GLU A 277 8.35 11.32 1.81
CA GLU A 277 7.44 10.34 1.20
C GLU A 277 6.49 11.03 0.22
N ARG A 278 5.82 12.09 0.66
CA ARG A 278 4.94 12.88 -0.20
C ARG A 278 5.65 13.43 -1.43
N TYR A 279 6.91 13.84 -1.29
CA TYR A 279 7.71 14.32 -2.42
C TYR A 279 7.99 13.23 -3.45
N VAL A 280 8.38 12.02 -3.00
CA VAL A 280 8.59 10.87 -3.87
C VAL A 280 7.28 10.43 -4.54
N GLN A 281 6.18 10.46 -3.80
CA GLN A 281 4.85 10.20 -4.35
C GLN A 281 4.48 11.23 -5.42
N ALA A 282 4.76 12.52 -5.20
CA ALA A 282 4.52 13.58 -6.18
C ALA A 282 5.28 13.33 -7.50
N MET A 283 6.54 12.88 -7.41
CA MET A 283 7.32 12.47 -8.58
C MET A 283 6.67 11.29 -9.32
N PHE A 284 6.24 10.26 -8.59
CA PHE A 284 5.52 9.13 -9.17
C PHE A 284 4.22 9.59 -9.86
N MET A 285 3.46 10.46 -9.21
CA MET A 285 2.19 10.98 -9.72
C MET A 285 2.36 11.77 -11.04
N ASP A 286 3.39 12.60 -11.15
CA ASP A 286 3.70 13.31 -12.40
C ASP A 286 4.11 12.35 -13.53
N LEU A 287 4.89 11.31 -13.21
CA LEU A 287 5.27 10.28 -14.17
C LEU A 287 4.07 9.46 -14.65
N VAL A 288 3.14 9.08 -13.75
CA VAL A 288 1.92 8.36 -14.12
C VAL A 288 1.13 9.18 -15.14
N ARG A 289 0.95 10.49 -14.89
CA ARG A 289 0.24 11.37 -15.83
C ARG A 289 0.93 11.43 -17.19
N PHE A 290 2.25 11.58 -17.20
CA PHE A 290 3.02 11.55 -18.44
C PHE A 290 2.81 10.26 -19.23
N HIS A 291 2.87 9.09 -18.58
CA HIS A 291 2.64 7.79 -19.22
C HIS A 291 1.19 7.55 -19.63
N LEU A 292 0.24 8.27 -19.04
CA LEU A 292 -1.16 8.27 -19.43
C LEU A 292 -1.49 9.29 -20.53
N ASP A 293 -0.51 10.04 -21.03
CA ASP A 293 -0.69 11.17 -21.96
C ASP A 293 -1.60 12.28 -21.39
N LEU A 294 -1.58 12.44 -20.07
CA LEU A 294 -2.29 13.51 -19.36
C LEU A 294 -1.36 14.71 -19.11
N PRO A 295 -1.88 15.95 -19.10
CA PRO A 295 -1.09 17.13 -18.78
C PRO A 295 -0.43 17.01 -17.40
N CYS A 296 0.87 17.25 -17.30
CA CYS A 296 1.58 17.21 -16.02
C CYS A 296 1.04 18.28 -15.07
N ARG A 297 0.69 17.87 -13.85
CA ARG A 297 0.20 18.78 -12.79
C ARG A 297 1.32 19.38 -11.94
N ARG A 298 2.56 18.93 -12.16
CA ARG A 298 3.79 19.45 -11.52
C ARG A 298 3.75 19.30 -10.00
N HIS A 299 3.32 18.13 -9.52
CA HIS A 299 3.17 17.82 -8.10
C HIS A 299 4.48 18.01 -7.31
N MET A 300 5.64 17.69 -7.88
CA MET A 300 6.92 17.93 -7.19
C MET A 300 7.18 19.43 -7.00
N GLU A 301 6.99 20.22 -8.06
CA GLU A 301 7.18 21.68 -8.02
C GLU A 301 6.20 22.34 -7.03
N MET A 302 4.95 21.88 -7.01
CA MET A 302 3.96 22.32 -6.01
C MET A 302 4.39 21.98 -4.58
N SER A 303 4.95 20.79 -4.35
CA SER A 303 5.45 20.40 -3.02
C SER A 303 6.54 21.34 -2.52
N ILE A 304 7.49 21.73 -3.40
CA ILE A 304 8.54 22.71 -3.08
C ILE A 304 7.93 24.08 -2.77
N ARG A 305 6.98 24.54 -3.60
CA ARG A 305 6.27 25.82 -3.37
C ARG A 305 5.50 25.85 -2.05
N GLN A 306 5.02 24.70 -1.59
CA GLN A 306 4.37 24.52 -0.29
C GLN A 306 5.36 24.40 0.87
N GLY A 307 6.65 24.58 0.64
CA GLY A 307 7.69 24.64 1.67
C GLY A 307 8.48 23.35 1.87
N PHE A 308 8.31 22.33 1.00
CA PHE A 308 9.21 21.17 1.02
C PHE A 308 10.64 21.62 0.72
N GLN A 309 11.58 21.22 1.58
CA GLN A 309 12.99 21.55 1.44
C GLN A 309 13.74 20.36 0.82
N ILE A 310 14.26 20.53 -0.39
CA ILE A 310 15.03 19.50 -1.13
C ILE A 310 16.19 18.94 -0.30
N GLU A 311 16.79 19.77 0.56
CA GLU A 311 17.87 19.36 1.47
C GLU A 311 17.48 18.26 2.45
N ARG A 312 16.18 18.05 2.70
CA ARG A 312 15.69 16.91 3.50
C ARG A 312 15.91 15.57 2.81
N LEU A 313 16.06 15.54 1.49
CA LEU A 313 16.47 14.34 0.74
C LEU A 313 17.95 13.98 0.97
N LYS A 314 18.76 14.91 1.49
CA LYS A 314 20.19 14.67 1.78
C LYS A 314 20.46 14.21 3.21
N ARG A 315 19.51 14.42 4.14
CA ARG A 315 19.76 14.07 5.55
C ARG A 315 19.86 12.56 5.66
N GLU A 316 20.96 12.10 6.26
CA GLU A 316 21.14 10.73 6.75
C GLU A 316 20.05 10.46 7.80
N VAL A 317 18.88 10.03 7.32
CA VAL A 317 17.83 9.55 8.20
C VAL A 317 18.37 8.28 8.85
N GLY A 318 18.34 8.23 10.20
CA GLY A 318 19.04 7.25 11.02
C GLY A 318 19.13 5.88 10.35
N THR A 319 20.37 5.48 10.02
CA THR A 319 20.62 4.19 9.39
C THR A 319 20.18 3.09 10.35
N THR A 320 19.03 2.50 10.09
CA THR A 320 18.69 1.23 10.72
C THR A 320 19.43 0.17 9.90
N ASN A 321 20.62 -0.21 10.36
CA ASN A 321 21.37 -1.32 9.76
C ASN A 321 20.61 -2.62 10.00
N VAL A 322 19.68 -2.93 9.12
CA VAL A 322 19.02 -4.23 9.07
C VAL A 322 19.99 -5.15 8.32
N LEU A 323 20.74 -5.96 9.06
CA LEU A 323 21.72 -6.98 8.63
C LEU A 323 23.21 -6.58 8.74
N SER A 324 23.75 -6.67 9.95
CA SER A 324 24.98 -7.44 10.17
C SER A 324 24.60 -8.70 10.94
N ILE A 325 24.06 -9.71 10.24
CA ILE A 325 24.08 -11.09 10.75
C ILE A 325 25.52 -11.57 10.54
N ASP A 326 26.43 -11.10 11.39
CA ASP A 326 27.66 -11.83 11.66
C ASP A 326 27.27 -13.02 12.56
N ALA A 327 26.62 -14.01 11.95
CA ALA A 327 26.56 -15.34 12.50
C ALA A 327 27.94 -16.00 12.32
N ARG A 328 28.95 -15.51 13.04
CA ARG A 328 29.97 -16.40 13.55
C ARG A 328 29.47 -16.83 14.93
N PRO A 329 28.99 -18.09 15.10
CA PRO A 329 28.89 -18.61 16.45
C PRO A 329 30.26 -18.45 17.09
N ALA A 330 30.30 -17.76 18.23
CA ALA A 330 31.48 -17.79 19.08
C ALA A 330 31.82 -19.26 19.26
N ALA A 331 33.01 -19.67 18.81
CA ALA A 331 33.51 -20.99 19.06
C ALA A 331 33.40 -21.23 20.57
N HIS A 332 32.50 -22.13 20.97
CA HIS A 332 32.52 -22.65 22.32
C HIS A 332 33.88 -23.32 22.49
N THR A 333 34.79 -22.64 23.17
CA THR A 333 35.94 -23.28 23.80
C THR A 333 35.35 -24.27 24.79
N VAL A 334 35.36 -25.54 24.40
CA VAL A 334 35.14 -26.68 25.30
C VAL A 334 36.21 -26.55 26.40
N PRO A 335 35.85 -26.42 27.68
CA PRO A 335 36.83 -26.51 28.74
C PRO A 335 37.43 -27.92 28.70
N GLU A 336 38.75 -28.00 28.55
CA GLU A 336 39.50 -29.24 28.71
C GLU A 336 39.13 -29.86 30.07
N SER A 337 38.57 -31.07 30.05
CA SER A 337 38.32 -31.84 31.26
C SER A 337 39.64 -32.05 32.01
N PRO A 338 39.68 -31.84 33.34
CA PRO A 338 40.84 -32.18 34.14
C PRO A 338 41.09 -33.69 34.02
N GLY A 339 42.32 -34.05 33.66
CA GLY A 339 42.78 -35.43 33.65
C GLY A 339 42.52 -36.09 35.01
N GLN A 340 41.83 -37.22 34.98
CA GLN A 340 41.78 -38.12 36.13
C GLN A 340 43.11 -38.86 36.19
N ASP A 341 43.86 -38.63 37.26
CA ASP A 341 44.96 -39.48 37.69
C ASP A 341 44.45 -40.91 37.96
N PRO A 342 45.12 -41.95 37.46
CA PRO A 342 44.83 -43.32 37.86
C PRO A 342 45.38 -43.54 39.26
N THR A 343 44.49 -43.66 40.23
CA THR A 343 44.79 -44.23 41.54
C THR A 343 45.21 -45.70 41.40
N ASP A 344 46.34 -45.98 42.04
CA ASP A 344 46.92 -47.28 42.34
C ASP A 344 45.97 -48.26 43.06
N ALA A 345 46.39 -49.52 42.94
CA ALA A 345 46.30 -50.63 43.89
C ALA A 345 45.12 -51.60 43.76
N GLY A 346 45.48 -52.88 43.55
CA GLY A 346 44.63 -54.05 43.79
C GLY A 346 44.97 -55.24 42.93
#